data_AF-A0A6N6M6Y4-F1
#
_entry.id   AF-A0A6N6M6Y4-F1
#
_cell.length_a   1.000
_cell.length_b   1.000
_cell.length_c   1.000
_cell.angle_alpha   90.00
_cell.angle_beta   90.00
_cell.angle_gamma   90.00
#
_symmetry.space_group_name_H-M   'P 1'
#
loop_
_entity.id
_entity.type
_entity.pdbx_description
1 polymer ?
#
loop_
_entity_poly.entity_id
_entity_poly.type
_entity_poly.pdbx_seq_one_letter_code
_entity_poly.pdbx_strand_id
1 'polypeptide(L)'
;MTQTIKVGNKIRKIRELKSLSQEHLADKLDMTVSGYSRIERDEVSVSLDKLSVISETLGVSIEELLSFDEKTVFNNFGNAHDDSFTYRSDSEKLVEAYKSQIDFLKEEIKYLKSLINQEKKSG
;
A
#
# COMPACT_ATOMS: atom_id res chain seq x y z
N MET A 1 -3.90 -19.13 -35.52
CA MET A 1 -2.70 -18.74 -34.75
C MET A 1 -3.17 -18.34 -33.37
N THR A 2 -2.82 -19.08 -32.32
CA THR A 2 -3.10 -18.67 -30.93
C THR A 2 -2.14 -17.54 -30.57
N GLN A 3 -2.67 -16.36 -30.25
CA GLN A 3 -1.84 -15.27 -29.71
C GLN A 3 -1.29 -15.70 -28.35
N THR A 4 0.03 -15.84 -28.26
CA THR A 4 0.73 -16.11 -27.00
C THR A 4 1.03 -14.79 -26.31
N ILE A 5 0.36 -14.53 -25.18
CA ILE A 5 0.62 -13.36 -24.34
C ILE A 5 1.95 -13.60 -23.61
N LYS A 6 2.96 -12.77 -23.88
CA LYS A 6 4.24 -12.78 -23.15
C LYS A 6 4.09 -12.01 -21.84
N VAL A 7 3.81 -12.74 -20.77
CA VAL A 7 3.45 -12.19 -19.45
C VAL A 7 4.31 -12.75 -18.32
N GLY A 8 5.10 -13.79 -18.60
CA GLY A 8 5.95 -14.47 -17.62
C GLY A 8 6.87 -13.52 -16.86
N ASN A 9 7.56 -12.64 -17.58
CA ASN A 9 8.45 -11.66 -16.95
C ASN A 9 7.70 -10.66 -16.05
N LYS A 10 6.46 -10.28 -16.40
CA LYS A 10 5.65 -9.38 -15.57
C LYS A 10 5.21 -10.07 -14.28
N ILE A 11 4.74 -11.32 -14.39
CA ILE A 11 4.41 -12.18 -13.26
C ILE A 11 5.60 -12.29 -12.30
N ARG A 12 6.79 -12.60 -12.84
CA ARG A 12 8.03 -12.69 -12.06
C ARG A 12 8.34 -11.42 -11.27
N LYS A 13 8.29 -10.28 -11.94
CA LYS A 13 8.62 -8.97 -11.34
C LYS A 13 7.65 -8.61 -10.22
N ILE A 14 6.34 -8.78 -10.46
CA ILE A 14 5.33 -8.54 -9.43
C ILE A 14 5.51 -9.50 -8.25
N ARG A 15 5.78 -10.78 -8.52
CA ARG A 15 6.05 -11.79 -7.48
C ARG A 15 7.24 -11.41 -6.61
N GLU A 16 8.36 -11.01 -7.22
CA GLU A 16 9.58 -10.58 -6.52
C GLU A 16 9.35 -9.30 -5.71
N LEU A 17 8.61 -8.32 -6.25
CA LEU A 17 8.21 -7.12 -5.52
C LEU A 17 7.36 -7.43 -4.28
N LYS A 18 6.51 -8.47 -4.37
CA LYS A 18 5.70 -8.95 -3.24
C LYS A 18 6.42 -9.94 -2.33
N SER A 19 7.71 -10.21 -2.58
CA SER A 19 8.52 -11.16 -1.81
C SER A 19 7.90 -12.57 -1.72
N LEU A 20 7.16 -12.98 -2.75
CA LEU A 20 6.56 -14.31 -2.84
C LEU A 20 7.53 -15.30 -3.50
N SER A 21 7.58 -16.53 -3.03
CA SER A 21 8.46 -17.56 -3.59
C SER A 21 7.81 -18.23 -4.82
N GLN A 22 8.62 -18.88 -5.66
CA GLN A 22 8.09 -19.65 -6.80
C GLN A 22 7.28 -20.85 -6.31
N GLU A 23 7.67 -21.45 -5.18
CA GLU A 23 6.96 -22.54 -4.51
C GLU A 23 5.55 -22.12 -4.12
N HIS A 24 5.38 -20.91 -3.57
CA HIS A 24 4.08 -20.40 -3.16
C HIS A 24 3.11 -20.30 -4.33
N LEU A 25 3.56 -19.76 -5.47
CA LEU A 25 2.72 -19.62 -6.67
C LEU A 25 2.46 -20.98 -7.33
N ALA A 26 3.45 -21.87 -7.34
CA ALA A 26 3.31 -23.22 -7.87
C ALA A 26 2.27 -24.04 -7.10
N ASP A 27 2.27 -23.93 -5.76
CA ASP A 27 1.29 -24.56 -4.87
C ASP A 27 -0.14 -24.07 -5.18
N LYS A 28 -0.34 -22.75 -5.34
CA LYS A 28 -1.64 -22.17 -5.73
C LYS A 28 -2.15 -22.60 -7.10
N LEU A 29 -1.25 -22.97 -8.00
CA LEU A 29 -1.56 -23.38 -9.36
C LEU A 29 -1.66 -24.90 -9.53
N ASP A 30 -1.52 -25.66 -8.44
CA ASP A 30 -1.45 -27.12 -8.45
C ASP A 30 -0.45 -27.63 -9.51
N MET A 31 0.78 -27.09 -9.45
CA MET A 31 1.82 -27.41 -10.42
C MET A 31 3.20 -27.49 -9.79
N THR A 32 4.15 -28.04 -10.54
CA THR A 32 5.54 -28.10 -10.09
C THR A 32 6.19 -26.71 -10.14
N VAL A 33 7.10 -26.45 -9.19
CA VAL A 33 7.93 -25.23 -9.16
C VAL A 33 8.67 -25.03 -10.48
N SER A 34 9.20 -26.12 -11.06
CA SER A 34 9.83 -26.10 -12.38
C SER A 34 8.84 -25.65 -13.47
N GLY A 35 7.62 -26.19 -13.47
CA GLY A 35 6.56 -25.79 -14.40
C GLY A 35 6.22 -24.30 -14.30
N TYR A 36 6.07 -23.79 -13.07
CA TYR A 36 5.84 -22.37 -12.83
C TYR A 36 7.04 -21.50 -13.27
N SER A 37 8.27 -21.93 -12.98
CA SER A 37 9.50 -21.25 -13.40
C SER A 37 9.60 -21.09 -14.91
N ARG A 38 9.08 -22.06 -15.69
CA ARG A 38 8.99 -21.99 -17.16
C ARG A 38 7.95 -20.97 -17.64
N ILE A 39 6.86 -20.78 -16.90
CA ILE A 39 5.89 -19.69 -17.17
C ILE A 39 6.58 -18.34 -17.01
N GLU A 40 7.34 -18.13 -15.92
CA GLU A 40 8.04 -16.86 -15.68
C GLU A 40 9.10 -16.52 -16.74
N ARG A 41 9.64 -17.53 -17.44
CA ARG A 41 10.58 -17.36 -18.55
C ARG A 41 9.92 -17.30 -19.93
N ASP A 42 8.58 -17.23 -19.99
CA ASP A 42 7.80 -17.26 -21.23
C ASP A 42 8.08 -18.52 -22.11
N GLU A 43 8.56 -19.61 -21.52
CA GLU A 43 8.79 -20.88 -22.21
C GLU A 43 7.49 -21.69 -22.38
N VAL A 44 6.49 -21.41 -21.56
CA VAL A 44 5.17 -22.04 -21.59
C VAL A 44 4.10 -20.96 -21.49
N SER A 45 3.09 -21.04 -22.37
CA SER A 45 1.96 -20.14 -22.34
C SER A 45 1.06 -20.40 -21.14
N VAL A 46 0.58 -19.34 -20.51
CA VAL A 46 -0.40 -19.40 -19.42
C VAL A 46 -1.82 -19.29 -19.98
N SER A 47 -2.74 -20.12 -19.49
CA SER A 47 -4.17 -19.98 -19.82
C SER A 47 -4.79 -18.83 -19.03
N LEU A 48 -5.94 -18.31 -19.47
CA LEU A 48 -6.65 -17.26 -18.74
C LEU A 48 -7.03 -17.70 -17.32
N ASP A 49 -7.45 -18.95 -17.14
CA ASP A 49 -7.81 -19.48 -15.81
C ASP A 49 -6.61 -19.44 -14.85
N LYS A 50 -5.44 -19.90 -15.32
CA LYS A 50 -4.19 -19.84 -14.53
C LYS A 50 -3.75 -18.40 -14.30
N LEU A 51 -3.93 -17.52 -15.29
CA LEU A 51 -3.61 -16.11 -15.16
C LEU A 51 -4.50 -15.43 -14.11
N SER A 52 -5.76 -15.82 -14.02
CA SER A 52 -6.69 -15.35 -12.98
C SER A 52 -6.19 -15.74 -11.59
N VAL A 53 -5.85 -17.01 -11.39
CA VAL A 53 -5.30 -17.51 -10.11
C VAL A 53 -3.99 -16.81 -9.75
N ILE A 54 -3.12 -16.57 -10.73
CA ILE A 54 -1.87 -15.83 -10.54
C ILE A 54 -2.17 -14.39 -10.11
N SER A 55 -3.07 -13.68 -10.81
CA SER A 55 -3.41 -12.30 -10.46
C SER A 55 -4.00 -12.18 -9.05
N GLU A 56 -4.88 -13.12 -8.67
CA GLU A 56 -5.46 -13.19 -7.33
C GLU A 56 -4.39 -13.47 -6.26
N THR A 57 -3.50 -14.43 -6.51
CA THR A 57 -2.40 -14.76 -5.59
C THR A 57 -1.43 -13.60 -5.43
N LEU A 58 -1.17 -12.88 -6.53
CA LEU A 58 -0.36 -11.67 -6.52
C LEU A 58 -1.12 -10.45 -6.00
N GLY A 59 -2.42 -10.54 -5.70
CA GLY A 59 -3.24 -9.42 -5.22
C GLY A 59 -3.20 -8.22 -6.15
N VAL A 60 -3.34 -8.46 -7.46
CA VAL A 60 -3.48 -7.44 -8.51
C VAL A 60 -4.58 -7.89 -9.47
N SER A 61 -5.18 -6.96 -10.20
CA SER A 61 -6.07 -7.29 -11.31
C SER A 61 -5.29 -7.86 -12.49
N ILE A 62 -5.99 -8.59 -13.37
CA ILE A 62 -5.42 -9.05 -14.64
C ILE A 62 -4.95 -7.86 -15.49
N GLU A 63 -5.71 -6.76 -15.49
CA GLU A 63 -5.36 -5.55 -16.23
C GLU A 63 -4.06 -4.92 -15.72
N GLU A 64 -3.89 -4.77 -14.41
CA GLU A 64 -2.64 -4.29 -13.79
C GLU A 64 -1.46 -5.21 -14.11
N LEU A 65 -1.67 -6.52 -14.05
CA LEU A 65 -0.64 -7.51 -14.37
C LEU A 65 -0.22 -7.42 -15.85
N LEU A 66 -1.18 -7.26 -16.76
CA LEU A 66 -0.92 -7.12 -18.20
C LEU A 66 -0.34 -5.76 -18.57
N SER A 67 -0.66 -4.70 -17.85
CA SER A 67 -0.16 -3.33 -18.08
C SER A 67 1.13 -3.03 -17.33
N PHE A 68 1.58 -3.93 -16.45
CA PHE A 68 2.77 -3.74 -15.62
C PHE A 68 4.01 -3.36 -16.45
N ASP A 69 4.59 -2.21 -16.11
CA ASP A 69 5.88 -1.70 -16.58
C ASP A 69 6.67 -1.17 -15.38
N GLU A 70 7.89 -1.68 -15.20
CA GLU A 70 8.79 -1.28 -14.13
C GLU A 70 9.06 0.22 -14.14
N LYS A 71 9.22 0.81 -15.33
CA LYS A 71 9.57 2.23 -15.46
C LYS A 71 8.47 3.12 -14.87
N THR A 72 7.22 2.75 -15.07
CA THR A 72 6.05 3.45 -14.51
C THR A 72 6.04 3.36 -12.99
N VAL A 73 6.37 2.19 -12.42
CA VAL A 73 6.44 2.00 -10.97
C VAL A 73 7.55 2.88 -10.37
N PHE A 74 8.77 2.86 -10.92
CA PHE A 74 9.88 3.68 -10.42
C PHE A 74 9.64 5.19 -10.58
N ASN A 75 8.99 5.63 -11.65
CA ASN A 75 8.65 7.04 -11.86
C ASN A 75 7.64 7.56 -10.82
N ASN A 76 6.68 6.73 -10.39
CA ASN A 76 5.74 7.10 -9.34
C ASN A 76 6.42 7.32 -7.98
N PHE A 77 7.48 6.55 -7.67
CA PHE A 77 8.28 6.78 -6.46
C PHE A 77 9.13 8.06 -6.53
N GLY A 78 9.55 8.48 -7.74
CA GLY A 78 10.28 9.74 -7.94
C GLY A 78 9.43 11.00 -7.78
N ASN A 79 8.12 10.91 -8.03
CA ASN A 79 7.17 12.02 -7.90
C ASN A 79 6.63 12.23 -6.47
N ALA A 80 6.96 11.35 -5.52
CA ALA A 80 6.60 11.51 -4.11
C ALA A 80 7.33 12.69 -3.40
N HIS A 81 8.27 13.36 -4.09
CA HIS A 81 9.00 14.49 -3.55
C HIS A 81 8.15 15.78 -3.46
N ASP A 82 7.07 15.89 -4.26
CA ASP A 82 6.16 17.05 -4.23
C ASP A 82 5.16 16.98 -3.05
N ASP A 83 4.75 15.76 -2.67
CA ASP A 83 3.83 15.52 -1.55
C ASP A 83 4.47 15.85 -0.19
N SER A 84 5.80 15.68 -0.07
CA SER A 84 6.56 15.91 1.18
C SER A 84 6.43 17.34 1.72
N PHE A 85 6.32 18.34 0.84
CA PHE A 85 6.15 19.75 1.25
C PHE A 85 4.74 20.03 1.78
N THR A 86 3.72 19.44 1.14
CA THR A 86 2.31 19.56 1.55
C THR A 86 2.06 18.89 2.90
N TYR A 87 2.56 17.67 3.10
CA TYR A 87 2.44 16.95 4.38
C TYR A 87 3.09 17.71 5.56
N ARG A 88 4.22 18.39 5.33
CA ARG A 88 4.89 19.19 6.36
C ARG A 88 4.04 20.40 6.78
N SER A 89 3.49 21.12 5.80
CA SER A 89 2.63 22.29 6.02
C SER A 89 1.35 21.94 6.78
N ASP A 90 0.70 20.82 6.42
CA ASP A 90 -0.53 20.39 7.08
C ASP A 90 -0.27 19.84 8.49
N SER A 91 0.87 19.19 8.70
CA SER A 91 1.31 18.75 10.04
C SER A 91 1.55 19.94 10.99
N GLU A 92 2.19 21.02 10.51
CA GLU A 92 2.44 22.22 11.31
C GLU A 92 1.13 22.91 11.74
N LYS A 93 0.15 23.03 10.84
CA LYS A 93 -1.18 23.59 11.17
C LYS A 93 -1.93 22.74 12.18
N LEU A 94 -1.85 21.41 12.06
CA LEU A 94 -2.50 20.49 12.99
C LEU A 94 -1.90 20.58 14.40
N VAL A 95 -0.58 20.70 14.50
CA VAL A 95 0.12 20.90 15.78
C VAL A 95 -0.31 22.21 16.44
N GLU A 96 -0.42 23.30 15.66
CA GLU A 96 -0.83 24.59 16.18
C GLU A 96 -2.28 24.58 16.68
N ALA A 97 -3.19 23.93 15.94
CA ALA A 97 -4.58 23.75 16.35
C ALA A 97 -4.70 23.00 17.68
N TYR A 98 -3.94 21.90 17.84
CA TYR A 98 -3.95 21.15 19.10
C TYR A 98 -3.33 21.92 20.27
N LYS A 99 -2.27 22.71 20.05
CA LYS A 99 -1.72 23.59 21.09
C LYS A 99 -2.73 24.61 21.57
N SER A 100 -3.39 25.29 20.64
CA SER A 100 -4.44 26.26 20.95
C SER A 100 -5.59 25.64 21.75
N GLN A 101 -6.03 24.44 21.36
CA GLN A 101 -7.08 23.71 22.08
C GLN A 101 -6.64 23.31 23.49
N ILE A 102 -5.40 22.83 23.66
CA ILE A 102 -4.85 22.47 24.97
C ILE A 102 -4.78 23.70 25.88
N ASP A 103 -4.35 24.85 25.37
CA ASP A 103 -4.22 26.06 26.17
C ASP A 103 -5.59 26.62 26.57
N PHE A 104 -6.58 26.56 25.67
CA PHE A 104 -7.97 26.88 26.01
C PHE A 104 -8.50 25.97 27.14
N LEU A 105 -8.32 24.66 27.01
CA LEU A 105 -8.77 23.69 28.01
C LEU A 105 -8.08 23.89 29.37
N LYS A 106 -6.79 24.29 29.38
CA LYS A 106 -6.07 24.59 30.63
C LYS A 106 -6.65 25.80 31.35
N GLU A 107 -6.96 26.89 30.63
CA GLU A 107 -7.56 28.08 31.23
C GLU A 107 -8.98 27.78 31.72
N GLU A 108 -9.77 26.98 30.99
CA GLU A 108 -11.09 26.54 31.44
C GLU A 108 -11.01 25.71 32.72
N ILE A 109 -10.09 24.74 32.80
CA ILE A 109 -9.86 23.94 34.01
C ILE A 109 -9.48 24.84 35.19
N LYS A 110 -8.63 25.84 34.96
CA LYS A 110 -8.19 26.79 35.99
C LYS A 110 -9.36 27.65 36.47
N TYR A 111 -10.21 28.12 35.57
CA TYR A 111 -11.42 28.87 35.88
C TYR A 111 -12.40 28.02 36.71
N LEU A 112 -12.73 26.81 36.26
CA LEU A 112 -13.61 25.88 36.96
C LEU A 112 -13.08 25.53 38.37
N LYS A 113 -11.77 25.30 38.51
CA LYS A 113 -11.14 25.08 39.82
C LYS A 113 -11.29 26.28 40.75
N SER A 114 -11.23 27.50 40.22
CA SER A 114 -11.41 28.72 41.02
C SER A 114 -12.83 28.86 41.55
N LEU A 115 -13.84 28.55 40.73
CA LEU A 115 -15.25 28.55 41.11
C LEU A 115 -15.53 27.53 42.22
N ILE A 116 -15.06 26.29 42.06
CA ILE A 116 -15.21 25.23 43.08
C ILE A 116 -14.58 25.66 44.42
N ASN A 117 -13.43 26.33 44.38
CA ASN A 117 -12.76 26.81 45.59
C ASN A 117 -13.48 28.00 46.25
N GLN A 118 -14.25 28.78 45.49
CA GLN A 118 -15.10 29.84 46.04
C GLN A 118 -16.32 29.24 46.73
N GLU A 119 -17.01 28.30 46.09
CA GLU A 119 -18.18 27.62 46.69
C GLU A 119 -17.83 26.88 48.00
N LYS A 120 -16.68 26.21 48.05
CA LYS A 120 -16.20 25.53 49.26
C LYS A 120 -15.86 26.45 50.44
N LYS A 121 -15.67 27.75 50.21
CA LYS A 121 -15.41 28.74 51.26
C LYS A 121 -16.69 29.41 51.77
N SER A 122 -17.81 29.20 51.08
CA SER A 122 -19.11 29.83 51.39
C SER A 122 -20.08 28.90 52.11
N GLY A 123 -19.72 27.63 52.33
CA GLY A 123 -20.45 26.67 53.17
C GLY A 123 -19.63 26.27 54.39
#